data_AF-A0A959B815-F1
#
_entry.id   AF-A0A959B815-F1
#
_cell.length_a   1.000
_cell.length_b   1.000
_cell.length_c   1.000
_cell.angle_alpha   90.00
_cell.angle_beta   90.00
_cell.angle_gamma   90.00
#
_symmetry.space_group_name_H-M   'P 1'
#
loop_
_entity.id
_entity.type
_entity.pdbx_description
1 polymer ?
#
loop_
_entity_poly.entity_id
_entity_poly.type
_entity_poly.pdbx_seq_one_letter_code
_entity_poly.pdbx_strand_id
1 'polypeptide(L)'
;MFGNVAINGGGPALIQLPGTEVDMIGIGREISLFPNPARDVVTVHFSELQFGGVNNTSSKLEFGGTIRLRNELGQLLEERQLDGPAERLEWNVSHLRPGLYLMEVIEEGQAPQVLRFVKAE
;
A
#
# COMPACT_ATOMS: atom_id res chain seq x y z
N MET A 1 -26.19 -11.02 -13.91
CA MET A 1 -25.63 -9.86 -13.18
C MET A 1 -24.88 -10.44 -12.01
N PHE A 2 -23.56 -10.57 -12.10
CA PHE A 2 -22.76 -11.22 -11.06
C PHE A 2 -21.99 -10.14 -10.30
N GLY A 3 -22.26 -10.05 -8.99
CA GLY A 3 -21.59 -9.13 -8.07
C GLY A 3 -20.21 -9.67 -7.67
N ASN A 4 -19.25 -8.78 -7.54
CA ASN A 4 -17.91 -9.11 -7.08
C ASN A 4 -17.95 -9.45 -5.59
N VAL A 5 -17.53 -10.65 -5.21
CA VAL A 5 -17.30 -11.06 -3.82
C VAL A 5 -15.80 -10.96 -3.57
N ALA A 6 -15.38 -10.07 -2.66
CA ALA A 6 -14.04 -10.07 -2.11
C ALA A 6 -14.01 -11.00 -0.90
N ILE A 7 -13.17 -12.03 -0.94
CA ILE A 7 -12.91 -12.92 0.20
C ILE A 7 -11.74 -12.28 0.97
N ASN A 8 -12.05 -11.67 2.12
CA ASN A 8 -11.03 -11.27 3.09
C ASN A 8 -10.48 -12.53 3.77
N GLY A 9 -9.32 -13.00 3.33
CA GLY A 9 -8.61 -14.12 3.94
C GLY A 9 -7.49 -13.63 4.85
N GLY A 10 -7.61 -13.89 6.15
CA GLY A 10 -6.46 -14.00 7.05
C GLY A 10 -6.25 -12.88 8.07
N GLY A 11 -7.26 -12.54 8.88
CA GLY A 11 -7.02 -11.91 10.18
C GLY A 11 -6.62 -12.96 11.24
N PRO A 12 -5.82 -12.62 12.26
CA PRO A 12 -5.63 -13.50 13.40
C PRO A 12 -7.00 -13.72 14.08
N ALA A 13 -7.30 -14.96 14.43
CA ALA A 13 -8.52 -15.29 15.18
C ALA A 13 -8.48 -14.59 16.54
N LEU A 14 -9.24 -13.49 16.67
CA LEU A 14 -9.52 -12.86 17.96
C LEU A 14 -10.76 -13.53 18.55
N ILE A 15 -10.57 -14.18 19.69
CA ILE A 15 -11.68 -14.57 20.57
C ILE A 15 -12.36 -13.28 21.01
N GLN A 16 -13.56 -13.01 20.48
CA GLN A 16 -14.36 -11.85 20.81
C GLN A 16 -14.88 -11.99 22.26
N LEU A 17 -14.26 -11.27 23.20
CA LEU A 17 -14.87 -11.01 24.51
C LEU A 17 -15.90 -9.87 24.34
N PRO A 18 -17.11 -10.00 24.89
CA PRO A 18 -18.13 -8.96 24.78
C PRO A 18 -17.75 -7.78 25.69
N GLY A 19 -17.53 -6.60 25.09
CA GLY A 19 -17.33 -5.35 25.85
C GLY A 19 -16.15 -4.48 25.40
N THR A 20 -15.37 -4.87 24.39
CA THR A 20 -14.34 -3.98 23.84
C THR A 20 -14.92 -3.27 22.63
N GLU A 21 -15.31 -2.01 22.80
CA GLU A 21 -15.44 -1.08 21.68
C GLU A 21 -14.09 -1.05 20.99
N VAL A 22 -14.00 -1.67 19.82
CA VAL A 22 -12.81 -1.62 18.98
C VAL A 22 -12.74 -0.20 18.46
N ASP A 23 -11.98 0.62 19.17
CA ASP A 23 -11.51 1.91 18.71
C ASP A 23 -10.61 1.64 17.50
N MET A 24 -11.20 1.50 16.32
CA MET A 24 -10.47 1.44 15.05
C MET A 24 -9.95 2.83 14.73
N ILE A 25 -9.00 3.34 15.53
CA ILE A 25 -8.17 4.46 15.10
C ILE A 25 -7.02 3.88 14.29
N GLY A 26 -7.37 3.30 13.14
CA GLY A 26 -6.40 3.09 12.08
C GLY A 26 -6.17 4.44 11.41
N ILE A 27 -5.02 5.07 11.69
CA ILE A 27 -4.48 6.13 10.83
C ILE A 27 -4.06 5.47 9.52
N GLY A 28 -5.03 5.12 8.69
CA GLY A 28 -4.80 4.49 7.40
C GLY A 28 -4.24 5.53 6.43
N ARG A 29 -3.23 5.16 5.65
CA ARG A 29 -2.81 5.97 4.51
C ARG A 29 -3.40 5.36 3.25
N GLU A 30 -3.99 6.20 2.43
CA GLU A 30 -4.33 5.81 1.07
C GLU A 30 -3.06 5.85 0.23
N ILE A 31 -2.73 4.73 -0.40
CA ILE A 31 -1.60 4.63 -1.30
C ILE A 31 -2.13 4.37 -2.71
N SER A 32 -1.64 5.14 -3.68
CA SER A 32 -2.04 5.01 -5.08
C SER A 32 -0.83 4.93 -6.01
N LEU A 33 -1.03 4.26 -7.15
CA LEU A 33 -0.03 4.12 -8.21
C LEU A 33 -0.51 4.80 -9.49
N PHE A 34 0.34 5.63 -10.07
CA PHE A 34 0.09 6.21 -11.39
C PHE A 34 1.39 6.41 -12.17
N PRO A 35 1.36 6.37 -13.51
CA PRO A 35 0.23 5.96 -14.34
C PRO A 35 -0.01 4.44 -14.27
N ASN A 36 -1.23 4.02 -14.57
CA ASN A 36 -1.57 2.60 -14.75
C ASN A 36 -2.49 2.49 -15.98
N PRO A 37 -2.02 1.97 -17.13
CA PRO A 37 -0.73 1.27 -17.31
C PRO A 37 0.51 2.17 -17.19
N ALA A 38 1.60 1.62 -16.64
CA ALA A 38 2.92 2.25 -16.55
C ALA A 38 3.79 1.87 -17.75
N ARG A 39 4.60 2.81 -18.25
CA ARG A 39 5.61 2.54 -19.30
C ARG A 39 7.00 2.43 -18.70
N ASP A 40 7.58 3.54 -18.28
CA ASP A 40 8.96 3.55 -17.78
C ASP A 40 9.06 3.78 -16.28
N VAL A 41 8.09 4.51 -15.73
CA VAL A 41 8.04 4.90 -14.32
C VAL A 41 6.63 4.72 -13.79
N VAL A 42 6.55 4.29 -12.53
CA VAL A 42 5.34 4.41 -11.72
C VAL A 42 5.64 5.29 -10.50
N THR A 43 4.74 6.19 -10.19
CA THR A 43 4.75 7.02 -9.00
C THR A 43 3.84 6.40 -7.94
N VAL A 44 4.41 6.14 -6.77
CA VAL A 44 3.69 5.79 -5.56
C VAL A 44 3.35 7.08 -4.83
N HIS A 45 2.07 7.35 -4.63
CA HIS A 45 1.59 8.51 -3.91
C HIS A 45 1.00 8.08 -2.59
N PHE A 46 1.38 8.78 -1.53
CA PHE A 46 0.92 8.49 -0.18
C PHE A 46 0.07 9.66 0.33
N SER A 47 -1.16 9.38 0.76
CA SER A 47 -2.10 10.37 1.27
C SER A 47 -2.65 9.94 2.62
N GLU A 48 -2.72 10.86 3.57
CA GLU A 48 -3.28 10.57 4.89
C GLU A 48 -4.80 10.49 4.80
N LEU A 49 -5.41 9.39 5.23
CA LEU A 49 -6.86 9.34 5.41
C LEU A 49 -7.17 9.97 6.77
N GLN A 50 -7.64 11.21 6.75
CA GLN A 50 -8.14 11.88 7.94
C GLN A 50 -9.55 11.35 8.26
N PHE A 51 -9.64 10.29 9.05
CA PHE A 51 -10.91 9.90 9.67
C PHE A 51 -11.19 10.78 10.88
N GLY A 52 -12.10 11.74 10.67
CA GLY A 52 -12.84 12.54 11.66
C GLY A 52 -12.32 12.64 13.09
N GLY A 53 -11.72 13.78 13.44
CA GLY A 53 -11.71 14.26 14.82
C GLY A 53 -10.38 14.82 15.31
N VAL A 54 -10.32 16.16 15.33
CA VAL A 54 -9.53 17.02 16.22
C VAL A 54 -8.00 17.05 16.05
N ASN A 55 -7.56 18.27 15.73
CA ASN A 55 -6.25 18.89 15.90
C ASN A 55 -5.17 18.58 14.86
N ASN A 56 -5.10 19.50 13.90
CA ASN A 56 -3.91 19.99 13.21
C ASN A 56 -2.61 19.70 13.97
N THR A 57 -2.03 18.55 13.70
CA THR A 57 -0.58 18.38 13.78
C THR A 57 -0.22 17.85 12.42
N SER A 58 0.37 18.71 11.59
CA SER A 58 1.20 18.27 10.46
C SER A 58 2.37 17.49 11.04
N SER A 59 2.08 16.31 11.58
CA SER A 59 3.05 15.33 11.99
C SER A 59 3.61 14.85 10.68
N LYS A 60 4.73 15.45 10.29
CA LYS A 60 5.66 14.89 9.33
C LYS A 60 6.07 13.55 9.90
N LEU A 61 5.23 12.53 9.70
CA LEU A 61 5.40 11.20 10.24
C LEU A 61 6.76 10.75 9.75
N GLU A 62 7.63 10.33 10.67
CA GLU A 62 8.90 9.75 10.28
C GLU A 62 8.58 8.38 9.69
N PHE A 63 8.64 8.29 8.37
CA PHE A 63 8.27 7.07 7.65
C PHE A 63 9.41 6.07 7.77
N GLY A 64 9.13 4.94 8.41
CA GLY A 64 9.91 3.72 8.34
C GLY A 64 9.08 2.66 7.61
N GLY A 65 9.60 2.13 6.51
CA GLY A 65 8.88 1.11 5.76
C GLY A 65 9.73 0.45 4.67
N THR A 66 9.16 -0.56 4.05
CA THR A 66 9.77 -1.30 2.94
C THR A 66 8.77 -1.42 1.81
N ILE A 67 9.17 -1.08 0.59
CA ILE A 67 8.40 -1.32 -0.61
C ILE A 67 9.02 -2.48 -1.37
N ARG A 68 8.19 -3.43 -1.78
CA ARG A 68 8.56 -4.61 -2.53
C ARG A 68 7.83 -4.62 -3.85
N LEU A 69 8.56 -4.86 -4.93
CA LEU A 69 8.01 -5.13 -6.25
C LEU A 69 7.98 -6.64 -6.48
N ARG A 70 6.82 -7.16 -6.87
CA ARG A 70 6.62 -8.58 -7.20
C ARG A 70 5.98 -8.75 -8.57
N ASN A 71 6.26 -9.87 -9.22
CA ASN A 71 5.52 -10.26 -10.43
C ASN A 71 4.16 -10.90 -10.08
N GLU A 72 3.38 -11.24 -11.11
CA GLU A 72 2.08 -11.91 -10.98
C GLU A 72 2.11 -13.28 -10.26
N LEU A 73 3.28 -13.93 -10.19
CA LEU A 73 3.50 -15.17 -9.45
C LEU A 73 3.86 -14.93 -7.98
N GLY A 74 3.93 -13.66 -7.54
CA GLY A 74 4.33 -13.28 -6.19
C GLY A 74 5.84 -13.30 -5.93
N GLN A 75 6.66 -13.57 -6.95
CA GLN A 75 8.12 -13.57 -6.82
C GLN A 75 8.63 -12.14 -6.62
N LEU A 76 9.49 -11.95 -5.63
CA LEU A 76 10.14 -10.67 -5.36
C LEU A 76 11.15 -10.34 -6.46
N LEU A 77 11.02 -9.16 -7.05
CA LEU A 77 11.92 -8.63 -8.08
C LEU A 77 12.85 -7.58 -7.52
N GLU A 78 12.30 -6.65 -6.74
CA GLU A 78 13.04 -5.54 -6.15
C GLU A 78 12.47 -5.19 -4.77
N GLU A 79 13.31 -4.63 -3.91
CA GLU A 79 12.95 -4.14 -2.58
C GLU A 79 13.68 -2.81 -2.33
N ARG A 80 13.00 -1.85 -1.70
CA ARG A 80 13.57 -0.55 -1.32
C ARG A 80 13.06 -0.14 0.06
N GLN A 81 13.96 0.33 0.92
CA GLN A 81 13.57 0.97 2.17
C GLN A 81 13.01 2.37 1.89
N LEU A 82 11.96 2.74 2.63
CA LEU A 82 11.45 4.09 2.65
C LEU A 82 12.22 4.88 3.70
N ASP A 83 13.12 5.74 3.23
CA ASP A 83 13.89 6.64 4.09
C ASP A 83 13.14 7.97 4.27
N GLY A 84 12.29 8.02 5.29
CA GLY A 84 11.68 9.27 5.75
C GLY A 84 10.58 9.85 4.85
N PRO A 85 10.26 11.15 5.01
CA PRO A 85 9.09 11.79 4.43
C PRO A 85 9.08 11.93 2.92
N ALA A 86 8.48 10.93 2.28
CA ALA A 86 8.11 10.95 0.87
C ALA A 86 6.58 10.98 0.72
N GLU A 87 6.04 12.10 0.23
CA GLU A 87 4.67 12.18 -0.28
C GLU A 87 4.53 11.40 -1.60
N ARG A 88 5.65 11.28 -2.34
CA ARG A 88 5.74 10.61 -3.63
C ARG A 88 7.06 9.86 -3.76
N LEU A 89 7.02 8.66 -4.31
CA LEU A 89 8.18 7.87 -4.68
C LEU A 89 8.08 7.46 -6.15
N GLU A 90 9.12 7.74 -6.93
CA GLU A 90 9.24 7.23 -8.30
C GLU A 90 9.96 5.88 -8.31
N TRP A 91 9.38 4.93 -9.05
CA TRP A 91 9.94 3.61 -9.28
C TRP A 91 10.17 3.40 -10.77
N ASN A 92 11.41 3.14 -11.16
CA ASN A 92 11.76 2.83 -12.54
C ASN A 92 11.38 1.38 -12.86
N VAL A 93 10.47 1.22 -13.82
CA VAL A 93 9.95 -0.07 -14.29
C VAL A 93 10.30 -0.33 -15.76
N SER A 94 11.12 0.51 -16.40
CA SER A 94 11.44 0.39 -17.83
C SER A 94 12.17 -0.92 -18.19
N HIS A 95 12.88 -1.50 -17.21
CA HIS A 95 13.58 -2.77 -17.36
C HIS A 95 12.67 -4.00 -17.24
N LEU A 96 11.42 -3.83 -16.82
CA LEU A 96 10.45 -4.90 -16.67
C LEU A 96 9.79 -5.24 -18.01
N ARG A 97 9.44 -6.51 -18.20
CA ARG A 97 8.64 -6.93 -19.35
C ARG A 97 7.19 -6.43 -19.20
N PRO A 98 6.44 -6.26 -20.31
CA PRO A 98 5.01 -6.02 -20.23
C PRO A 98 4.29 -7.12 -19.43
N GLY A 99 3.37 -6.73 -18.55
CA GLY A 99 2.69 -7.68 -17.66
C GLY A 99 2.05 -7.04 -16.42
N LEU A 100 1.49 -7.88 -15.55
CA LEU A 100 0.92 -7.47 -14.27
C LEU A 100 1.99 -7.53 -13.17
N TYR A 101 2.04 -6.47 -12.36
CA TYR A 101 2.97 -6.34 -11.25
C TYR A 101 2.24 -5.92 -9.98
N LEU A 102 2.79 -6.34 -8.84
CA LEU A 102 2.29 -6.04 -7.51
C LEU A 102 3.33 -5.21 -6.77
N MET A 103 2.93 -4.10 -6.18
CA MET A 103 3.74 -3.29 -5.29
C MET A 103 3.19 -3.39 -3.88
N GLU A 104 3.98 -3.99 -3.00
CA GLU A 104 3.65 -4.22 -1.61
C GLU A 104 4.36 -3.15 -0.76
N VAL A 105 3.58 -2.33 -0.05
CA VAL A 105 4.09 -1.33 0.89
C VAL A 105 3.89 -1.86 2.31
N ILE A 106 4.99 -1.99 3.03
CA ILE A 106 5.03 -2.48 4.41
C ILE A 106 5.48 -1.30 5.27
N GLU A 107 4.55 -0.72 6.03
CA GLU A 107 4.83 0.32 7.01
C GLU A 107 4.88 -0.29 8.41
N GLU A 108 5.73 0.25 9.28
CA GLU A 108 5.85 -0.27 10.65
C GLU A 108 4.51 -0.14 11.41
N GLY A 109 4.07 -1.24 12.03
CA GLY A 109 2.82 -1.26 12.80
C GLY A 109 1.53 -1.25 11.96
N GLN A 110 1.61 -1.25 10.63
CA GLN A 110 0.46 -1.32 9.72
C GLN A 110 0.42 -2.67 8.99
N ALA A 111 -0.79 -3.05 8.54
CA ALA A 111 -0.93 -4.18 7.64
C ALA A 111 -0.31 -3.84 6.27
N PRO A 112 0.40 -4.79 5.61
CA PRO A 112 0.93 -4.56 4.27
C PRO A 112 -0.17 -4.18 3.27
N GLN A 113 0.06 -3.11 2.51
CA GLN A 113 -0.84 -2.67 1.45
C GLN A 113 -0.32 -3.15 0.10
N VAL A 114 -1.12 -3.88 -0.66
CA VAL A 114 -0.74 -4.41 -1.98
C VAL A 114 -1.49 -3.66 -3.08
N LEU A 115 -0.71 -3.00 -3.92
CA LEU A 115 -1.18 -2.24 -5.08
C LEU A 115 -0.84 -3.00 -6.36
N ARG A 116 -1.65 -2.83 -7.39
CA ARG A 116 -1.44 -3.48 -8.69
C ARG A 116 -1.27 -2.46 -9.79
N PHE A 117 -0.38 -2.73 -10.73
CA PHE A 117 -0.27 -1.96 -11.96
C PHE A 117 0.08 -2.87 -13.14
N VAL A 118 -0.27 -2.41 -14.34
CA VAL A 118 0.09 -3.06 -15.61
C VAL A 118 1.28 -2.32 -16.20
N LYS A 119 2.37 -3.04 -16.50
CA LYS A 119 3.46 -2.54 -17.34
C LYS A 119 3.03 -2.71 -18.81
N ALA A 120 2.91 -1.60 -19.52
CA ALA A 120 2.76 -1.56 -20.98
C ALA A 120 4.15 -1.49 -21.64
N GLU A 121 4.20 -1.56 -22.97
CA GLU A 121 5.45 -1.39 -23.72
C GLU A 121 6.08 -0.02 -23.47
#